data_AF-A0A847YX15-F1
#
_entry.id   AF-A0A847YX15-F1
#
_cell.length_a   1.000
_cell.length_b   1.000
_cell.length_c   1.000
_cell.angle_alpha   90.00
_cell.angle_beta   90.00
_cell.angle_gamma   90.00
#
_symmetry.space_group_name_H-M   'P 1'
#
loop_
_entity.id
_entity.type
_entity.pdbx_description
1 polymer ?
#
loop_
_entity_poly.entity_id
_entity_poly.type
_entity_poly.pdbx_seq_one_letter_code
_entity_poly.pdbx_strand_id
1 'polypeptide(L)'
;MVYHSLQRYFTPKWQARVVPSSAAFKFNNGVIVANLWELKQALRVVREDIIAEHVNDKKNDLADWVQNVVKDQELAEELRRTTTRWGLIVGLERQMMRTINLPWYVADRWLQKTDLPFYFFNGKSAASLDELEKVLGEIEDSVVDFHLERDPNDIAKWVNDVIGDYLLAEILCESTSREQMITFVADHIVMLRDALECK
;
A
#
# COMPACT_ATOMS: atom_id res chain seq x y z
N MET A 1 31.59 -4.22 23.14
CA MET A 1 30.85 -5.39 22.63
C MET A 1 29.56 -4.86 22.01
N VAL A 2 29.55 -4.67 20.69
CA VAL A 2 28.49 -3.93 19.99
C VAL A 2 27.36 -4.90 19.63
N TYR A 3 26.26 -4.81 20.36
CA TYR A 3 25.02 -5.52 20.05
C TYR A 3 24.37 -4.89 18.82
N HIS A 4 24.66 -5.38 17.61
CA HIS A 4 24.00 -4.90 16.39
C HIS A 4 23.51 -5.98 15.41
N SER A 5 23.58 -7.28 15.72
CA SER A 5 23.31 -8.31 14.71
C SER A 5 21.99 -9.08 14.83
N LEU A 6 21.16 -8.87 15.85
CA LEU A 6 19.97 -9.72 16.06
C LEU A 6 18.61 -9.07 15.77
N GLN A 7 18.53 -7.76 15.51
CA GLN A 7 17.27 -7.12 15.09
C GLN A 7 16.99 -7.22 13.57
N ARG A 8 17.94 -7.74 12.78
CA ARG A 8 17.88 -7.69 11.30
C ARG A 8 16.91 -8.66 10.62
N TYR A 9 16.30 -9.60 11.36
CA TYR A 9 15.43 -10.62 10.77
C TYR A 9 13.94 -10.48 11.14
N PHE A 10 13.57 -9.45 11.91
CA PHE A 10 12.16 -9.19 12.27
C PHE A 10 11.57 -7.94 11.62
N THR A 11 12.42 -7.10 11.02
CA THR A 11 11.95 -5.89 10.33
C THR A 11 11.54 -6.25 8.90
N PRO A 12 10.29 -5.95 8.48
CA PRO A 12 9.88 -6.16 7.10
C PRO A 12 10.83 -5.49 6.11
N LYS A 13 10.99 -6.08 4.92
CA LYS A 13 11.93 -5.61 3.88
C LYS A 13 11.80 -4.11 3.60
N TRP A 14 10.59 -3.57 3.65
CA TRP A 14 10.30 -2.16 3.39
C TRP A 14 10.77 -1.18 4.48
N GLN A 15 10.97 -1.63 5.72
CA GLN A 15 11.56 -0.84 6.82
C GLN A 15 13.08 -0.96 6.90
N ALA A 16 13.67 -1.98 6.26
CA ALA A 16 15.10 -2.22 6.30
C ALA A 16 15.87 -1.05 5.66
N ARG A 17 16.71 -0.37 6.45
CA ARG A 17 17.56 0.72 5.95
C ARG A 17 18.65 0.19 5.03
N VAL A 18 18.89 0.87 3.93
CA VAL A 18 20.01 0.57 3.02
C VAL A 18 21.35 0.79 3.71
N VAL A 19 22.33 -0.05 3.36
CA VAL A 19 23.69 -0.03 3.93
C VAL A 19 24.70 -0.13 2.78
N PRO A 20 25.71 0.74 2.70
CA PRO A 20 25.99 1.87 3.61
C PRO A 20 24.93 2.99 3.48
N SER A 21 24.85 3.87 4.47
CA SER A 21 23.90 5.01 4.46
C SER A 21 24.11 5.96 3.29
N SER A 22 25.31 6.00 2.71
CA SER A 22 25.62 6.75 1.49
C SER A 22 24.90 6.21 0.24
N ALA A 23 24.29 5.02 0.31
CA ALA A 23 23.48 4.45 -0.75
C ALA A 23 21.99 4.86 -0.66
N ALA A 24 21.62 5.69 0.33
CA ALA A 24 20.28 6.27 0.42
C ALA A 24 19.94 7.08 -0.85
N PHE A 25 18.67 7.07 -1.25
CA PHE A 25 18.23 7.89 -2.37
C PHE A 25 18.12 9.35 -1.93
N LYS A 26 18.57 10.26 -2.79
CA LYS A 26 18.58 11.70 -2.51
C LYS A 26 17.83 12.43 -3.63
N PHE A 27 16.73 13.07 -3.27
CA PHE A 27 16.03 14.00 -4.14
C PHE A 27 16.82 15.30 -4.31
N ASN A 28 16.63 15.99 -5.44
CA ASN A 28 17.34 17.24 -5.74
C ASN A 28 17.04 18.38 -4.76
N ASN A 29 15.91 18.33 -4.05
CA ASN A 29 15.57 19.27 -2.97
C ASN A 29 16.27 18.96 -1.63
N GLY A 30 17.13 17.94 -1.58
CA GLY A 30 17.87 17.54 -0.39
C GLY A 30 17.16 16.54 0.52
N VAL A 31 15.92 16.14 0.21
CA VAL A 31 15.24 15.04 0.93
C VAL A 31 16.00 13.73 0.67
N ILE A 32 16.27 12.99 1.74
CA ILE A 32 16.98 11.71 1.69
C ILE A 32 16.06 10.62 2.23
N VAL A 33 15.98 9.49 1.52
CA VAL A 33 15.21 8.31 1.93
C VAL A 33 16.09 7.08 1.95
N ALA A 34 16.08 6.36 3.07
CA ALA A 34 16.97 5.25 3.36
C ALA A 34 16.28 3.88 3.28
N ASN A 35 14.97 3.81 3.06
CA ASN A 35 14.21 2.56 2.87
C ASN A 35 12.93 2.83 2.05
N LEU A 36 12.18 1.77 1.73
CA LEU A 36 10.96 1.87 0.91
C LEU A 36 9.83 2.61 1.63
N TRP A 37 9.74 2.49 2.96
CA TRP A 37 8.76 3.23 3.76
C TRP A 37 8.99 4.75 3.69
N GLU A 38 10.21 5.19 3.96
CA GLU A 38 10.62 6.59 3.87
C GLU A 38 10.42 7.12 2.44
N LEU A 39 10.65 6.29 1.41
CA LEU A 39 10.33 6.63 0.03
C LEU A 39 8.83 6.88 -0.19
N LYS A 40 7.96 5.97 0.29
CA LYS A 40 6.50 6.18 0.24
C LYS A 40 6.15 7.52 0.90
N GLN A 41 6.62 7.76 2.13
CA GLN A 41 6.30 9.00 2.85
C GLN A 41 6.82 10.25 2.14
N ALA A 42 8.02 10.20 1.56
CA ALA A 42 8.58 11.31 0.80
C ALA A 42 7.73 11.63 -0.45
N LEU A 43 7.28 10.62 -1.20
CA LEU A 43 6.46 10.82 -2.40
C LEU A 43 5.14 11.55 -2.11
N ARG A 44 4.62 11.47 -0.88
CA ARG A 44 3.39 12.16 -0.46
C ARG A 44 3.55 13.67 -0.32
N VAL A 45 4.77 14.14 -0.03
CA VAL A 45 5.05 15.55 0.31
C VAL A 45 5.98 16.24 -0.67
N VAL A 46 6.79 15.48 -1.42
CA VAL A 46 7.71 16.03 -2.42
C VAL A 46 6.92 16.57 -3.61
N ARG A 47 7.26 17.79 -4.03
CA ARG A 47 6.63 18.49 -5.16
C ARG A 47 6.77 17.72 -6.47
N GLU A 48 5.79 17.88 -7.35
CA GLU A 48 5.71 17.15 -8.62
C GLU A 48 6.90 17.41 -9.55
N ASP A 49 7.40 18.64 -9.59
CA ASP A 49 8.55 19.01 -10.41
C ASP A 49 9.82 18.26 -9.98
N ILE A 50 10.02 18.07 -8.68
CA ILE A 50 11.14 17.28 -8.15
C ILE A 50 10.98 15.78 -8.48
N ILE A 51 9.75 15.26 -8.47
CA ILE A 51 9.49 13.87 -8.88
C ILE A 51 9.78 13.70 -10.38
N ALA A 52 9.33 14.64 -11.22
CA ALA A 52 9.52 14.60 -12.67
C ALA A 52 11.00 14.61 -13.11
N GLU A 53 11.87 15.22 -12.29
CA GLU A 53 13.33 15.19 -12.48
C GLU A 53 13.92 13.79 -12.31
N HIS A 54 13.26 12.89 -11.59
CA HIS A 54 13.71 11.52 -11.31
C HIS A 54 12.90 10.45 -12.05
N VAL A 55 11.62 10.71 -12.30
CA VAL A 55 10.67 9.79 -12.91
C VAL A 55 9.92 10.47 -14.03
N ASN A 56 10.08 9.95 -15.25
CA ASN A 56 9.43 10.43 -16.47
C ASN A 56 9.48 9.34 -17.55
N ASP A 57 8.96 9.62 -18.74
CA ASP A 57 8.87 8.64 -19.83
C ASP A 57 10.23 8.09 -20.31
N LYS A 58 11.34 8.75 -19.97
CA LYS A 58 12.69 8.34 -20.37
C LYS A 58 13.46 7.60 -19.28
N LYS A 59 13.10 7.80 -18.00
CA LYS A 59 13.86 7.25 -16.87
C LYS A 59 13.01 7.11 -15.61
N ASN A 60 13.43 6.21 -14.74
CA ASN A 60 12.88 6.08 -13.40
C ASN A 60 14.02 5.76 -12.42
N ASP A 61 14.65 6.82 -11.90
CA ASP A 61 15.79 6.72 -10.98
C ASP A 61 15.39 5.98 -9.67
N LEU A 62 14.10 6.06 -9.28
CA LEU A 62 13.58 5.35 -8.11
C LEU A 62 13.57 3.84 -8.35
N ALA A 63 13.08 3.39 -9.51
CA ALA A 63 13.10 1.98 -9.86
C ALA A 63 14.53 1.44 -9.96
N ASP A 64 15.46 2.22 -10.51
CA ASP A 64 16.87 1.85 -10.58
C ASP A 64 17.51 1.76 -9.19
N TRP A 65 17.15 2.65 -8.28
CA TRP A 65 17.58 2.58 -6.87
C TRP A 65 17.01 1.35 -6.17
N VAL A 66 15.72 1.05 -6.35
CA VAL A 66 15.07 -0.14 -5.78
C VAL A 66 15.74 -1.43 -6.28
N GLN A 67 16.02 -1.54 -7.58
CA GLN A 67 16.70 -2.71 -8.13
C GLN A 67 18.15 -2.81 -7.62
N ASN A 68 18.92 -1.73 -7.72
CA ASN A 68 20.36 -1.81 -7.55
C ASN A 68 20.81 -1.69 -6.08
N VAL A 69 20.05 -0.99 -5.24
CA VAL A 69 20.39 -0.75 -3.83
C VAL A 69 19.51 -1.58 -2.90
N VAL A 70 18.19 -1.50 -3.04
CA VAL A 70 17.25 -2.25 -2.17
C VAL A 70 17.23 -3.75 -2.53
N LYS A 71 17.65 -4.10 -3.75
CA LYS A 71 17.64 -5.48 -4.28
C LYS A 71 16.23 -6.06 -4.34
N ASP A 72 15.28 -5.27 -4.80
CA ASP A 72 13.90 -5.70 -5.06
C ASP A 72 13.57 -5.64 -6.55
N GLN A 73 13.88 -6.73 -7.27
CA GLN A 73 13.72 -6.78 -8.73
C GLN A 73 12.25 -6.66 -9.13
N GLU A 74 11.34 -7.33 -8.42
CA GLU A 74 9.91 -7.36 -8.75
C GLU A 74 9.29 -5.98 -8.55
N LEU A 75 9.52 -5.33 -7.40
CA LEU A 75 9.05 -3.97 -7.17
C LEU A 75 9.67 -2.99 -8.19
N ALA A 76 10.96 -3.12 -8.51
CA ALA A 76 11.59 -2.24 -9.49
C ALA A 76 10.93 -2.35 -10.88
N GLU A 77 10.58 -3.55 -11.31
CA GLU A 77 9.85 -3.76 -12.56
C GLU A 77 8.44 -3.18 -12.53
N GLU A 78 7.75 -3.27 -11.38
CA GLU A 78 6.45 -2.63 -11.19
C GLU A 78 6.57 -1.10 -11.26
N LEU A 79 7.52 -0.51 -10.53
CA LEU A 79 7.73 0.94 -10.54
C LEU A 79 8.10 1.47 -11.93
N ARG A 80 8.80 0.69 -12.77
CA ARG A 80 9.10 1.10 -14.15
C ARG A 80 7.88 1.26 -15.04
N ARG A 81 6.76 0.61 -14.70
CA ARG A 81 5.53 0.65 -15.51
C ARG A 81 4.72 1.94 -15.29
N THR A 82 5.16 2.79 -14.36
CA THR A 82 4.47 4.03 -14.04
C THR A 82 5.44 5.21 -14.00
N THR A 83 4.93 6.37 -14.39
CA THR A 83 5.63 7.66 -14.32
C THR A 83 4.93 8.64 -13.38
N THR A 84 3.83 8.25 -12.75
CA THR A 84 3.02 9.13 -11.90
C THR A 84 3.36 8.94 -10.44
N ARG A 85 3.31 10.03 -9.64
CA ARG A 85 3.44 9.95 -8.17
C ARG A 85 2.56 8.83 -7.59
N TRP A 86 1.30 8.81 -7.99
CA TRP A 86 0.35 7.84 -7.44
C TRP A 86 0.72 6.41 -7.83
N GLY A 87 1.04 6.13 -9.09
CA GLY A 87 1.43 4.77 -9.46
C GLY A 87 2.67 4.28 -8.70
N LEU A 88 3.63 5.17 -8.39
CA LEU A 88 4.79 4.82 -7.56
C LEU A 88 4.37 4.45 -6.13
N ILE A 89 3.48 5.25 -5.52
CA ILE A 89 2.97 4.98 -4.17
C ILE A 89 2.21 3.65 -4.14
N VAL A 90 1.32 3.40 -5.10
CA VAL A 90 0.58 2.13 -5.21
C VAL A 90 1.53 0.94 -5.33
N GLY A 91 2.55 1.03 -6.19
CA GLY A 91 3.54 -0.04 -6.33
C GLY A 91 4.30 -0.31 -5.02
N LEU A 92 4.68 0.75 -4.29
CA LEU A 92 5.31 0.61 -2.97
C LEU A 92 4.38 -0.02 -1.94
N GLU A 93 3.11 0.38 -1.89
CA GLU A 93 2.11 -0.18 -0.99
C GLU A 93 1.86 -1.66 -1.25
N ARG A 94 1.72 -2.06 -2.52
CA ARG A 94 1.60 -3.46 -2.92
C ARG A 94 2.77 -4.29 -2.44
N GLN A 95 3.99 -3.78 -2.59
CA GLN A 95 5.16 -4.51 -2.12
C GLN A 95 5.24 -4.57 -0.60
N MET A 96 4.83 -3.51 0.09
CA MET A 96 4.71 -3.50 1.55
C MET A 96 3.72 -4.57 1.99
N MET A 97 2.57 -4.69 1.31
CA MET A 97 1.56 -5.71 1.57
C MET A 97 2.13 -7.13 1.41
N ARG A 98 2.71 -7.45 0.25
CA ARG A 98 3.25 -8.79 -0.07
C ARG A 98 4.33 -9.29 0.90
N THR A 99 5.05 -8.37 1.55
CA THR A 99 6.17 -8.71 2.43
C THR A 99 5.82 -8.64 3.92
N ILE A 100 4.54 -8.49 4.27
CA ILE A 100 4.07 -8.75 5.62
C ILE A 100 4.17 -10.26 5.86
N ASN A 101 4.89 -10.66 6.92
CA ASN A 101 4.77 -12.02 7.48
C ASN A 101 3.40 -12.13 8.16
N LEU A 102 2.33 -12.09 7.37
CA LEU A 102 0.97 -12.15 7.86
C LEU A 102 0.70 -13.61 8.22
N PRO A 103 0.42 -13.94 9.50
CA PRO A 103 0.12 -15.32 9.84
C PRO A 103 -1.15 -15.77 9.11
N TRP A 104 -1.13 -16.96 8.51
CA TRP A 104 -2.24 -17.48 7.70
C TRP A 104 -3.60 -17.41 8.43
N TYR A 105 -3.62 -17.60 9.75
CA TYR A 105 -4.86 -17.54 10.54
C TYR A 105 -5.43 -16.12 10.68
N VAL A 106 -4.60 -15.08 10.57
CA VAL A 106 -5.06 -13.69 10.52
C VAL A 106 -5.68 -13.42 9.15
N ALA A 107 -5.01 -13.87 8.08
CA ALA A 107 -5.53 -13.76 6.72
C ALA A 107 -6.88 -14.49 6.56
N ASP A 108 -6.98 -15.72 7.08
CA ASP A 108 -8.22 -16.51 7.07
C ASP A 108 -9.36 -15.75 7.75
N ARG A 109 -9.10 -15.17 8.93
CA ARG A 109 -10.08 -14.38 9.66
C ARG A 109 -10.52 -13.14 8.87
N TRP A 110 -9.61 -12.37 8.30
CA TRP A 110 -9.94 -11.12 7.60
C TRP A 110 -10.70 -11.36 6.30
N LEU A 111 -10.55 -12.53 5.67
CA LEU A 111 -11.32 -12.91 4.49
C LEU A 111 -12.75 -13.43 4.81
N GLN A 112 -13.06 -13.70 6.08
CA GLN A 112 -14.39 -14.20 6.45
C GLN A 112 -15.47 -13.12 6.34
N LYS A 113 -16.72 -13.57 6.18
CA LYS A 113 -17.88 -12.69 6.28
C LYS A 113 -18.09 -12.25 7.72
N THR A 114 -18.60 -11.04 7.87
CA THR A 114 -18.93 -10.41 9.15
C THR A 114 -20.44 -10.38 9.35
N ASP A 115 -20.87 -10.37 10.61
CA ASP A 115 -22.29 -10.24 10.98
C ASP A 115 -22.78 -8.78 10.91
N LEU A 116 -21.86 -7.82 10.74
CA LEU A 116 -22.14 -6.39 10.68
C LEU A 116 -21.72 -5.83 9.31
N PRO A 117 -22.54 -6.03 8.27
CA PRO A 117 -22.19 -5.58 6.92
C PRO A 117 -22.11 -4.05 6.84
N PHE A 118 -21.27 -3.57 5.93
CA PHE A 118 -21.24 -2.18 5.52
C PHE A 118 -22.41 -1.90 4.55
N TYR A 119 -23.12 -0.79 4.74
CA TYR A 119 -24.23 -0.39 3.88
C TYR A 119 -23.89 0.91 3.12
N PHE A 120 -23.98 0.84 1.80
CA PHE A 120 -23.94 2.01 0.94
C PHE A 120 -25.31 2.68 0.92
N PHE A 121 -25.36 4.00 0.72
CA PHE A 121 -26.64 4.73 0.75
C PHE A 121 -27.59 4.36 -0.40
N ASN A 122 -27.09 3.72 -1.46
CA ASN A 122 -27.91 3.18 -2.55
C ASN A 122 -28.57 1.82 -2.22
N GLY A 123 -28.40 1.32 -0.98
CA GLY A 123 -28.99 0.08 -0.48
C GLY A 123 -28.16 -1.18 -0.75
N LYS A 124 -27.04 -1.09 -1.49
CA LYS A 124 -26.08 -2.19 -1.57
C LYS A 124 -25.31 -2.36 -0.26
N SER A 125 -24.78 -3.55 -0.02
CA SER A 125 -24.01 -3.84 1.18
C SER A 125 -22.88 -4.83 0.92
N ALA A 126 -21.86 -4.80 1.78
CA ALA A 126 -20.75 -5.75 1.76
C ALA A 126 -20.52 -6.32 3.17
N ALA A 127 -20.47 -7.65 3.28
CA ALA A 127 -20.18 -8.34 4.54
C ALA A 127 -18.74 -8.87 4.62
N SER A 128 -17.97 -8.83 3.54
CA SER A 128 -16.57 -9.24 3.47
C SER A 128 -15.77 -8.35 2.52
N LEU A 129 -14.45 -8.50 2.50
CA LEU A 129 -13.58 -7.79 1.56
C LEU A 129 -13.89 -8.14 0.09
N ASP A 130 -14.15 -9.41 -0.23
CA ASP A 130 -14.59 -9.84 -1.57
C ASP A 130 -15.90 -9.16 -2.01
N GLU A 131 -16.87 -9.06 -1.10
CA GLU A 131 -18.12 -8.36 -1.39
C GLU A 131 -17.91 -6.85 -1.51
N LEU A 132 -16.98 -6.28 -0.73
CA LEU A 132 -16.63 -4.86 -0.82
C LEU A 132 -16.01 -4.54 -2.18
N GLU A 133 -15.02 -5.31 -2.63
CA GLU A 133 -14.39 -5.17 -3.96
C GLU A 133 -15.45 -5.21 -5.06
N LYS A 134 -16.31 -6.22 -5.03
CA LYS A 134 -17.39 -6.41 -6.00
C LYS A 134 -18.35 -5.22 -6.02
N VAL A 135 -18.82 -4.78 -4.86
CA VAL A 135 -19.78 -3.67 -4.77
C VAL A 135 -19.15 -2.37 -5.25
N LEU A 136 -17.90 -2.08 -4.87
CA LEU A 136 -17.16 -0.90 -5.37
C LEU A 136 -17.05 -0.91 -6.91
N GLY A 137 -16.87 -2.09 -7.52
CA GLY A 137 -16.83 -2.25 -8.97
C GLY A 137 -18.17 -1.95 -9.68
N GLU A 138 -19.30 -2.05 -8.98
CA GLU A 138 -20.64 -1.90 -9.57
C GLU A 138 -21.34 -0.56 -9.26
N ILE A 139 -20.90 0.17 -8.23
CA ILE A 139 -21.53 1.44 -7.84
C ILE A 139 -20.89 2.64 -8.54
N GLU A 140 -21.65 3.73 -8.62
CA GLU A 140 -21.18 5.01 -9.18
C GLU A 140 -20.24 5.74 -8.21
N ASP A 141 -19.37 6.60 -8.75
CA ASP A 141 -18.42 7.40 -7.95
C ASP A 141 -19.15 8.26 -6.91
N SER A 142 -20.29 8.84 -7.28
CA SER A 142 -21.15 9.64 -6.39
C SER A 142 -21.60 8.88 -5.14
N VAL A 143 -21.66 7.55 -5.20
CA VAL A 143 -22.00 6.71 -4.05
C VAL A 143 -20.85 6.65 -3.06
N VAL A 144 -19.63 6.60 -3.56
CA VAL A 144 -18.40 6.48 -2.76
C VAL A 144 -17.96 7.84 -2.22
N ASP A 145 -18.16 8.91 -2.99
CA ASP A 145 -17.78 10.28 -2.58
C ASP A 145 -18.40 10.66 -1.22
N PHE A 146 -19.67 10.31 -0.99
CA PHE A 146 -20.34 10.53 0.30
C PHE A 146 -19.66 9.83 1.49
N HIS A 147 -19.05 8.67 1.24
CA HIS A 147 -18.33 7.89 2.24
C HIS A 147 -16.91 8.43 2.46
N LEU A 148 -16.27 8.91 1.39
CA LEU A 148 -14.93 9.51 1.38
C LEU A 148 -14.86 10.86 2.13
N GLU A 149 -15.94 11.64 2.14
CA GLU A 149 -15.98 12.95 2.81
C GLU A 149 -15.86 12.88 4.35
N ARG A 150 -15.93 11.67 4.94
CA ARG A 150 -15.80 11.46 6.40
C ARG A 150 -14.33 11.28 6.79
N ASP A 151 -13.97 11.68 8.01
CA ASP A 151 -12.61 11.52 8.55
C ASP A 151 -12.61 10.71 9.87
N PRO A 152 -12.03 9.47 9.88
CA PRO A 152 -11.63 8.70 8.71
C PRO A 152 -12.86 8.32 7.87
N ASN A 153 -12.66 7.97 6.59
CA ASN A 153 -13.78 7.54 5.76
C ASN A 153 -14.43 6.28 6.37
N ASP A 154 -15.74 6.17 6.25
CA ASP A 154 -16.49 5.15 7.00
C ASP A 154 -16.28 3.73 6.46
N ILE A 155 -15.84 3.58 5.21
CA ILE A 155 -15.37 2.30 4.66
C ILE A 155 -14.11 1.85 5.39
N ALA A 156 -13.09 2.71 5.47
CA ALA A 156 -11.85 2.43 6.20
C ALA A 156 -12.13 2.14 7.68
N LYS A 157 -13.02 2.92 8.30
CA LYS A 157 -13.45 2.67 9.67
C LYS A 157 -14.11 1.30 9.83
N TRP A 158 -14.99 0.90 8.91
CA TRP A 158 -15.62 -0.42 8.96
C TRP A 158 -14.59 -1.56 8.80
N VAL A 159 -13.64 -1.42 7.87
CA VAL A 159 -12.55 -2.40 7.70
C VAL A 159 -11.71 -2.51 9.00
N ASN A 160 -11.44 -1.40 9.67
CA ASN A 160 -10.72 -1.41 10.95
C ASN A 160 -11.54 -2.05 12.08
N ASP A 161 -12.77 -1.55 12.29
CA ASP A 161 -13.55 -1.83 13.49
C ASP A 161 -14.27 -3.18 13.42
N VAL A 162 -14.68 -3.62 12.22
CA VAL A 162 -15.50 -4.83 12.01
C VAL A 162 -14.67 -5.99 11.45
N ILE A 163 -13.93 -5.77 10.35
CA ILE A 163 -13.06 -6.81 9.78
C ILE A 163 -11.85 -7.04 10.71
N GLY A 164 -11.34 -5.95 11.32
CA GLY A 164 -10.13 -5.97 12.14
C GLY A 164 -8.85 -5.86 11.32
N ASP A 165 -8.96 -5.47 10.05
CA ASP A 165 -7.86 -5.31 9.11
C ASP A 165 -7.36 -3.86 9.14
N TYR A 166 -6.53 -3.57 10.13
CA TYR A 166 -5.98 -2.24 10.36
C TYR A 166 -5.02 -1.79 9.23
N LEU A 167 -4.43 -2.74 8.49
CA LEU A 167 -3.49 -2.44 7.42
C LEU A 167 -4.21 -1.93 6.19
N LEU A 168 -5.26 -2.64 5.75
CA LEU A 168 -6.10 -2.17 4.67
C LEU A 168 -6.84 -0.90 5.08
N ALA A 169 -7.33 -0.81 6.32
CA ALA A 169 -8.00 0.40 6.80
C ALA A 169 -7.12 1.65 6.72
N GLU A 170 -5.86 1.57 7.16
CA GLU A 170 -4.92 2.70 7.07
C GLU A 170 -4.76 3.19 5.62
N ILE A 171 -4.73 2.27 4.66
CA ILE A 171 -4.57 2.58 3.23
C ILE A 171 -5.87 3.13 2.64
N LEU A 172 -7.02 2.57 3.02
CA LEU A 172 -8.33 3.07 2.60
C LEU A 172 -8.58 4.48 3.12
N CYS A 173 -8.08 4.86 4.30
CA CYS A 173 -8.11 6.25 4.79
C CYS A 173 -7.45 7.24 3.82
N GLU A 174 -6.47 6.79 3.03
CA GLU A 174 -5.70 7.61 2.10
C GLU A 174 -6.33 7.68 0.70
N SER A 175 -7.38 6.90 0.45
CA SER A 175 -8.07 6.85 -0.84
C SER A 175 -8.84 8.13 -1.10
N THR A 176 -8.70 8.67 -2.31
CA THR A 176 -9.44 9.88 -2.77
C THR A 176 -10.40 9.57 -3.91
N SER A 177 -10.52 8.31 -4.32
CA SER A 177 -11.45 7.89 -5.36
C SER A 177 -11.88 6.44 -5.18
N ARG A 178 -13.03 6.09 -5.80
CA ARG A 178 -13.52 4.71 -5.88
C ARG A 178 -12.53 3.77 -6.57
N GLU A 179 -11.88 4.21 -7.64
CA GLU A 179 -10.90 3.39 -8.38
C GLU A 179 -9.69 3.02 -7.52
N GLN A 180 -9.21 3.95 -6.69
CA GLN A 180 -8.14 3.66 -5.73
C GLN A 180 -8.59 2.63 -4.70
N MET A 181 -9.80 2.80 -4.14
CA MET A 181 -10.35 1.83 -3.18
C MET A 181 -10.46 0.43 -3.78
N ILE A 182 -10.98 0.30 -5.02
CA ILE A 182 -11.04 -1.01 -5.71
C ILE A 182 -9.65 -1.62 -5.80
N THR A 183 -8.67 -0.84 -6.25
CA THR A 183 -7.29 -1.30 -6.43
C THR A 183 -6.71 -1.79 -5.09
N PHE A 184 -6.84 -1.00 -4.02
CA PHE A 184 -6.33 -1.38 -2.71
C PHE A 184 -7.01 -2.62 -2.13
N VAL A 185 -8.34 -2.73 -2.23
CA VAL A 185 -9.07 -3.90 -1.74
C VAL A 185 -8.66 -5.15 -2.54
N ALA A 186 -8.63 -5.06 -3.88
CA ALA A 186 -8.27 -6.18 -4.75
C ALA A 186 -6.84 -6.69 -4.49
N ASP A 187 -5.88 -5.77 -4.42
CA ASP A 187 -4.48 -6.10 -4.14
C ASP A 187 -4.31 -6.72 -2.74
N HIS A 188 -5.05 -6.21 -1.75
CA HIS A 188 -5.01 -6.75 -0.41
C HIS A 188 -5.60 -8.16 -0.33
N ILE A 189 -6.71 -8.44 -1.03
CA ILE A 189 -7.30 -9.77 -1.11
C ILE A 189 -6.31 -10.78 -1.71
N VAL A 190 -5.56 -10.41 -2.74
CA VAL A 190 -4.49 -11.27 -3.31
C VAL A 190 -3.44 -11.59 -2.25
N MET A 191 -2.94 -10.58 -1.53
CA MET A 191 -1.98 -10.78 -0.44
C MET A 191 -2.51 -11.70 0.66
N LEU A 192 -3.78 -11.55 1.07
CA LEU A 192 -4.40 -12.42 2.07
C LEU A 192 -4.48 -13.87 1.58
N ARG A 193 -4.79 -14.08 0.30
CA ARG A 193 -4.83 -15.42 -0.31
C ARG A 193 -3.45 -16.05 -0.39
N ASP A 194 -2.43 -15.29 -0.80
CA ASP A 194 -1.04 -15.78 -0.82
C ASP A 194 -0.56 -16.21 0.59
N ALA A 195 -0.95 -15.45 1.63
CA ALA A 195 -0.65 -15.80 3.01
C ALA A 195 -1.31 -17.11 3.48
N LEU A 196 -2.47 -17.48 2.91
CA LEU A 196 -3.13 -18.76 3.17
C LEU A 196 -2.43 -19.95 2.50
N GLU A 197 -1.82 -19.73 1.33
CA GLU A 197 -1.06 -20.77 0.62
C GLU A 197 0.24 -21.15 1.34
N CYS A 198 0.75 -20.28 2.20
CA CYS A 198 1.94 -20.49 3.02
C CYS A 198 1.71 -21.37 4.29
N LYS A 199 0.55 -22.04 4.38
CA LYS A 199 0.15 -22.91 5.50
C LYS A 199 0.99 -24.19 5.63
#